data_AF-A0A1Q4XC65-F1
#
_entry.id   AF-A0A1Q4XC65-F1
#
_cell.length_a   1.000
_cell.length_b   1.000
_cell.length_c   1.000
_cell.angle_alpha   90.00
_cell.angle_beta   90.00
_cell.angle_gamma   90.00
#
_symmetry.space_group_name_H-M   'P 1'
#
loop_
_entity.id
_entity.type
_entity.pdbx_description
1 polymer ?
#
loop_
_entity_poly.entity_id
_entity_poly.type
_entity_poly.pdbx_seq_one_letter_code
_entity_poly.pdbx_strand_id
1 'polypeptide(L)'
;MNQDPPSPRGLAVHRLTGEQVDEVLTDVFVRGRRCRLLDTGTGDVPGSPGRPQWLLAELGDGRVTGACPGGRWRRSDQPPIGEVPPPGPEGERWRILEVLVFGPHAQVRVGEGAGAGWISADAPGPLPEWLRPRDRSFLLQGWNGPEYSRTLEGEVPLAVTREPSGTRAVLPVEWADFSGRLRPGADGGAALESSGTWLTVREYWAEDPATGAVGVAFHRLTGMRTGTKPTGPEFDVGTGDETGERGTPW
;
A
#
# COMPACT_ATOMS: atom_id res chain seq x y z
N MET A 1 2.58 -26.47 -22.89
CA MET A 1 2.98 -25.81 -21.62
C MET A 1 2.09 -24.59 -21.47
N ASN A 2 1.30 -24.51 -20.41
CA ASN A 2 0.46 -23.35 -20.15
C ASN A 2 1.39 -22.20 -19.72
N GLN A 3 1.44 -21.11 -20.48
CA GLN A 3 2.41 -20.02 -20.28
C GLN A 3 1.92 -18.95 -19.28
N ASP A 4 0.69 -19.08 -18.80
CA ASP A 4 0.13 -18.10 -17.88
C ASP A 4 0.63 -18.36 -16.46
N PRO A 5 1.08 -17.31 -15.74
CA PRO A 5 1.48 -17.45 -14.35
C PRO A 5 0.29 -17.93 -13.51
N PRO A 6 0.53 -18.77 -12.49
CA PRO A 6 -0.54 -19.33 -11.67
C PRO A 6 -1.27 -18.21 -10.90
N SER A 7 -2.59 -18.33 -10.79
CA SER A 7 -3.42 -17.31 -10.16
C SER A 7 -3.18 -17.22 -8.64
N PRO A 8 -3.09 -16.01 -8.06
CA PRO A 8 -2.90 -15.83 -6.62
C PRO A 8 -4.09 -16.40 -5.84
N ARG A 9 -3.79 -17.11 -4.74
CA ARG A 9 -4.80 -17.65 -3.82
C ARG A 9 -5.18 -16.61 -2.77
N GLY A 10 -6.47 -16.57 -2.41
CA GLY A 10 -6.98 -15.63 -1.40
C GLY A 10 -7.21 -14.21 -1.90
N LEU A 11 -7.16 -13.99 -3.22
CA LEU A 11 -7.40 -12.71 -3.87
C LEU A 11 -8.58 -12.82 -4.84
N ALA A 12 -9.54 -11.91 -4.72
CA ALA A 12 -10.53 -11.66 -5.76
C ALA A 12 -10.02 -10.52 -6.63
N VAL A 13 -10.13 -10.65 -7.95
CA VAL A 13 -9.73 -9.61 -8.91
C VAL A 13 -10.83 -9.48 -9.96
N HIS A 14 -11.24 -8.25 -10.22
CA HIS A 14 -12.20 -7.92 -11.27
C HIS A 14 -11.66 -6.80 -12.15
N ARG A 15 -11.84 -6.94 -13.45
CA ARG A 15 -11.50 -5.89 -14.41
C ARG A 15 -12.61 -4.85 -14.44
N LEU A 16 -12.25 -3.58 -14.30
CA LEU A 16 -13.20 -2.47 -14.31
C LEU A 16 -13.67 -2.14 -15.71
N THR A 17 -14.91 -1.67 -15.81
CA THR A 17 -15.45 -1.01 -17.00
C THR A 17 -14.84 0.39 -17.14
N GLY A 18 -14.94 0.98 -18.35
CA GLY A 18 -14.53 2.37 -18.56
C GLY A 18 -15.26 3.35 -17.63
N GLU A 19 -16.56 3.15 -17.43
CA GLU A 19 -17.37 3.98 -16.51
C GLU A 19 -16.87 3.89 -15.07
N GLN A 20 -16.50 2.70 -14.60
CA GLN A 20 -15.95 2.53 -13.24
C GLN A 20 -14.57 3.20 -13.08
N VAL A 21 -13.73 3.14 -14.11
CA VAL A 21 -12.45 3.89 -14.13
C VAL A 21 -12.72 5.39 -14.03
N ASP A 22 -13.68 5.90 -14.79
CA ASP A 22 -14.06 7.31 -14.81
C ASP A 22 -14.63 7.76 -13.46
N GLU A 23 -15.42 6.91 -12.81
CA GLU A 23 -15.92 7.18 -11.46
C GLU A 23 -14.81 7.24 -10.41
N VAL A 24 -13.81 6.36 -10.50
CA VAL A 24 -12.64 6.38 -9.60
C VAL A 24 -11.87 7.68 -9.77
N LEU A 25 -11.56 8.06 -11.02
CA LEU A 25 -10.84 9.30 -11.31
C LEU A 25 -11.65 10.53 -10.89
N THR A 26 -12.96 10.51 -11.13
CA THR A 26 -13.87 11.60 -10.73
C THR A 26 -13.95 11.74 -9.21
N ASP A 27 -14.11 10.64 -8.48
CA ASP A 27 -14.19 10.68 -7.02
C ASP A 27 -12.92 11.25 -6.41
N VAL A 28 -11.75 10.76 -6.84
CA VAL A 28 -10.46 11.12 -6.26
C VAL A 28 -9.95 12.48 -6.74
N PHE A 29 -9.91 12.72 -8.06
CA PHE A 29 -9.21 13.87 -8.64
C PHE A 29 -10.10 15.09 -8.87
N VAL A 30 -11.39 14.88 -9.12
CA VAL A 30 -12.33 15.99 -9.43
C VAL A 30 -13.10 16.40 -8.18
N ARG A 31 -13.73 15.43 -7.52
CA ARG A 31 -14.60 15.67 -6.36
C ARG A 31 -13.85 15.71 -5.04
N GLY A 32 -12.60 15.23 -5.00
CA GLY A 32 -11.79 15.18 -3.79
C GLY A 32 -12.45 14.38 -2.66
N ARG A 33 -13.24 13.36 -3.04
CA ARG A 33 -13.97 12.50 -2.11
C ARG A 33 -13.47 11.07 -2.13
N ARG A 34 -13.74 10.36 -1.05
CA ARG A 34 -13.49 8.93 -0.91
C ARG A 34 -13.90 8.14 -2.17
N CYS A 35 -13.06 7.19 -2.59
CA CYS A 35 -13.36 6.31 -3.71
C CYS A 35 -14.48 5.34 -3.32
N ARG A 36 -15.68 5.53 -3.88
CA ARG A 36 -16.86 4.72 -3.54
C ARG A 36 -16.68 3.26 -3.95
N LEU A 37 -16.02 3.01 -5.06
CA LEU A 37 -15.81 1.66 -5.59
C LEU A 37 -15.03 0.77 -4.60
N LEU A 38 -14.07 1.34 -3.85
CA LEU A 38 -13.39 0.62 -2.78
C LEU A 38 -14.29 0.31 -1.58
N ASP A 39 -15.33 1.11 -1.33
CA ASP A 39 -16.27 0.87 -0.23
C ASP A 39 -17.32 -0.17 -0.57
N THR A 40 -17.82 -0.11 -1.80
CA THR A 40 -18.93 -0.95 -2.25
C THR A 40 -18.46 -2.26 -2.86
N GLY A 41 -17.25 -2.27 -3.43
CA GLY A 41 -16.77 -3.38 -4.24
C GLY A 41 -17.52 -3.50 -5.57
N THR A 42 -17.38 -4.67 -6.19
CA THR A 42 -18.15 -5.14 -7.35
C THR A 42 -18.96 -6.37 -6.94
N GLY A 43 -19.85 -6.86 -7.80
CA GLY A 43 -20.67 -8.03 -7.48
C GLY A 43 -19.87 -9.28 -7.08
N ASP A 44 -18.61 -9.36 -7.52
CA ASP A 44 -17.66 -10.46 -7.31
C ASP A 44 -16.43 -10.10 -6.46
N VAL A 45 -16.20 -8.82 -6.15
CA VAL A 45 -15.10 -8.36 -5.31
C VAL A 45 -15.65 -7.58 -4.12
N PRO A 46 -15.42 -8.01 -2.87
CA PRO A 46 -15.97 -7.33 -1.72
C PRO A 46 -15.37 -5.92 -1.55
N GLY A 47 -16.21 -4.98 -1.11
CA GLY A 47 -15.78 -3.65 -0.69
C GLY A 47 -15.24 -3.61 0.75
N SER A 48 -14.69 -2.46 1.14
CA SER A 48 -14.15 -2.21 2.48
C SER A 48 -14.66 -0.87 3.06
N PRO A 49 -15.96 -0.81 3.44
CA PRO A 49 -16.59 0.43 3.83
C PRO A 49 -15.96 1.03 5.10
N GLY A 50 -15.77 2.35 5.10
CA GLY A 50 -15.34 3.11 6.28
C GLY A 50 -13.88 2.92 6.72
N ARG A 51 -13.06 2.19 5.95
CA ARG A 51 -11.62 2.04 6.23
C ARG A 51 -10.80 3.21 5.70
N PRO A 52 -9.64 3.57 6.26
CA PRO A 52 -8.79 4.58 5.63
C PRO A 52 -8.43 4.18 4.18
N GLN A 53 -8.37 5.17 3.29
CA GLN A 53 -7.89 5.01 1.92
C GLN A 53 -6.62 5.83 1.70
N TRP A 54 -5.76 5.34 0.83
CA TRP A 54 -4.54 6.00 0.38
C TRP A 54 -4.48 6.06 -1.14
N LEU A 55 -3.76 7.05 -1.64
CA LEU A 55 -3.57 7.31 -3.06
C LEU A 55 -2.08 7.33 -3.36
N LEU A 56 -1.69 6.61 -4.41
CA LEU A 56 -0.42 6.74 -5.12
C LEU A 56 -0.74 6.84 -6.60
N ALA A 57 -0.49 8.00 -7.20
CA ALA A 57 -0.69 8.23 -8.62
C ALA A 57 0.63 8.68 -9.27
N GLU A 58 1.14 7.84 -10.16
CA GLU A 58 2.28 8.11 -11.00
C GLU A 58 1.81 8.76 -12.30
N LEU A 59 2.29 9.97 -12.55
CA LEU A 59 2.01 10.75 -13.74
C LEU A 59 3.33 10.98 -14.51
N GLY A 60 3.24 11.24 -15.81
CA GLY A 60 4.40 11.51 -16.66
C GLY A 60 5.24 12.73 -16.21
N ASP A 61 4.67 13.61 -15.39
CA ASP A 61 5.28 14.84 -14.89
C ASP A 61 5.42 14.91 -13.36
N GLY A 62 5.09 13.82 -12.65
CA GLY A 62 5.25 13.79 -11.20
C GLY A 62 4.35 12.77 -10.51
N ARG A 63 4.17 12.95 -9.20
CA ARG A 63 3.39 12.06 -8.35
C ARG A 63 2.35 12.82 -7.55
N VAL A 64 1.14 12.26 -7.48
CA VAL A 64 0.12 12.70 -6.54
C VAL A 64 -0.11 11.61 -5.51
N THR A 65 0.10 11.95 -4.23
CA THR A 65 -0.17 11.05 -3.12
C THR A 65 -1.23 11.65 -2.20
N GLY A 66 -1.86 10.83 -1.39
CA GLY A 66 -2.86 11.33 -0.46
C GLY A 66 -3.41 10.28 0.48
N ALA A 67 -4.14 10.74 1.49
CA ALA A 67 -4.93 9.88 2.37
C ALA A 67 -6.33 10.46 2.59
N CYS A 68 -7.26 9.53 2.84
CA CYS A 68 -8.65 9.78 3.10
C CYS A 68 -9.09 8.87 4.27
N PRO A 69 -8.89 9.31 5.53
CA PRO A 69 -9.32 8.53 6.69
C PRO A 69 -10.85 8.49 6.82
N GLY A 70 -11.54 9.50 6.27
CA GLY A 70 -12.98 9.65 6.29
C GLY A 70 -13.55 9.87 4.87
N GLY A 71 -14.27 10.98 4.67
CA GLY A 71 -14.98 11.26 3.43
C GLY A 71 -14.27 12.17 2.41
N ARG A 72 -13.20 12.87 2.81
CA ARG A 72 -12.45 13.81 1.97
C ARG A 72 -10.97 13.47 1.89
N TRP A 73 -10.38 13.71 0.73
CA TRP A 73 -8.94 13.53 0.52
C TRP A 73 -8.15 14.74 0.98
N ARG A 74 -6.99 14.47 1.58
CA ARG A 74 -5.86 15.41 1.61
C ARG A 74 -4.79 14.89 0.67
N ARG A 75 -4.39 15.70 -0.31
CA ARG A 75 -3.50 15.28 -1.41
C ARG A 75 -2.32 16.22 -1.62
N SER A 76 -1.25 15.71 -2.21
CA SER A 76 -0.04 16.46 -2.50
C SER A 76 -0.19 17.50 -3.62
N ASP A 77 -1.22 17.41 -4.45
CA ASP A 77 -1.56 18.40 -5.50
C ASP A 77 -2.29 19.63 -4.94
N GLN A 78 -2.59 19.66 -3.64
CA GLN A 78 -3.28 20.76 -2.98
C GLN A 78 -2.31 21.63 -2.15
N PRO A 79 -2.64 22.90 -1.90
CA PRO A 79 -1.88 23.73 -0.96
C PRO A 79 -1.71 23.06 0.41
N PRO A 80 -0.58 23.23 1.10
CA PRO A 80 0.55 24.10 0.73
C PRO A 80 1.61 23.43 -0.16
N ILE A 81 1.36 22.22 -0.69
CA ILE A 81 2.32 21.52 -1.55
C ILE A 81 2.08 21.94 -3.00
N GLY A 82 0.96 21.52 -3.61
CA GLY A 82 0.46 22.08 -4.87
C GLY A 82 1.39 21.98 -6.09
N GLU A 83 2.36 21.06 -6.09
CA GLU A 83 3.44 21.06 -7.10
C GLU A 83 3.05 20.37 -8.41
N VAL A 84 2.13 19.41 -8.37
CA VAL A 84 1.72 18.60 -9.52
C VAL A 84 0.21 18.73 -9.69
N PRO A 85 -0.32 19.20 -10.84
CA PRO A 85 -1.76 19.28 -11.04
C PRO A 85 -2.38 17.88 -11.15
N PRO A 86 -3.58 17.64 -10.59
CA PRO A 86 -4.25 16.35 -10.70
C PRO A 86 -4.59 16.03 -12.16
N PRO A 87 -4.55 14.75 -12.60
CA PRO A 87 -4.97 14.38 -13.94
C PRO A 87 -6.46 14.71 -14.11
N GLY A 88 -6.77 15.64 -15.02
CA GLY A 88 -8.16 15.91 -15.41
C GLY A 88 -8.81 14.68 -16.07
N PRO A 89 -10.11 14.41 -15.81
CA PRO A 89 -10.80 13.20 -16.26
C PRO A 89 -11.00 13.11 -17.77
N GLU A 90 -10.88 14.21 -18.52
CA GLU A 90 -11.16 14.25 -19.97
C GLU A 90 -9.98 14.76 -20.82
N GLY A 91 -9.11 15.62 -20.26
CA GLY A 91 -8.02 16.26 -21.03
C GLY A 91 -6.62 15.67 -20.82
N GLU A 92 -6.43 14.81 -19.81
CA GLU A 92 -5.10 14.54 -19.26
C GLU A 92 -4.85 13.09 -18.86
N ARG A 93 -5.74 12.16 -19.28
CA ARG A 93 -5.56 10.73 -18.99
C ARG A 93 -4.24 10.18 -19.51
N TRP A 94 -3.73 10.73 -20.63
CA TRP A 94 -2.43 10.39 -21.20
C TRP A 94 -1.25 10.64 -20.24
N ARG A 95 -1.42 11.50 -19.21
CA ARG A 95 -0.41 11.70 -18.16
C ARG A 95 -0.37 10.52 -17.19
N ILE A 96 -1.46 9.77 -17.03
CA ILE A 96 -1.54 8.67 -16.08
C ILE A 96 -0.64 7.54 -16.55
N LEU A 97 0.37 7.21 -15.74
CA LEU A 97 1.13 5.97 -15.86
C LEU A 97 0.49 4.90 -15.00
N GLU A 98 0.11 5.25 -13.77
CA GLU A 98 -0.59 4.37 -12.85
C GLU A 98 -1.32 5.16 -11.76
N VAL A 99 -2.54 4.73 -11.38
CA VAL A 99 -3.22 5.20 -10.18
C VAL A 99 -3.57 4.00 -9.30
N LEU A 100 -3.08 4.02 -8.07
CA LEU A 100 -3.43 3.09 -7.02
C LEU A 100 -4.24 3.83 -5.95
N VAL A 101 -5.50 3.44 -5.78
CA VAL A 101 -6.30 3.79 -4.61
C VAL A 101 -6.44 2.53 -3.79
N PHE A 102 -6.04 2.54 -2.52
CA PHE A 102 -6.03 1.32 -1.72
C PHE A 102 -6.44 1.57 -0.28
N GLY A 103 -6.93 0.51 0.35
CA GLY A 103 -7.18 0.43 1.78
C GLY A 103 -6.68 -0.91 2.31
N PRO A 104 -6.97 -1.24 3.58
CA PRO A 104 -6.44 -2.45 4.21
C PRO A 104 -6.83 -3.75 3.49
N HIS A 105 -8.03 -3.79 2.89
CA HIS A 105 -8.64 -5.00 2.35
C HIS A 105 -8.95 -4.97 0.84
N ALA A 106 -8.76 -3.82 0.19
CA ALA A 106 -9.09 -3.65 -1.23
C ALA A 106 -8.18 -2.61 -1.90
N GLN A 107 -7.94 -2.78 -3.19
CA GLN A 107 -7.14 -1.88 -4.02
C GLN A 107 -7.79 -1.74 -5.40
N VAL A 108 -7.87 -0.51 -5.89
CA VAL A 108 -8.15 -0.18 -7.27
C VAL A 108 -6.84 0.23 -7.92
N ARG A 109 -6.55 -0.34 -9.09
CA ARG A 109 -5.45 0.02 -9.98
C ARG A 109 -6.02 0.50 -11.30
N VAL A 110 -5.64 1.70 -11.73
CA VAL A 110 -5.89 2.21 -13.08
C VAL A 110 -4.56 2.30 -13.79
N GLY A 111 -4.46 1.65 -14.96
CA GLY A 111 -3.24 1.61 -15.75
C GLY A 111 -3.04 2.84 -16.63
N GLU A 112 -1.99 2.78 -17.44
CA GLU A 112 -1.56 3.86 -18.34
C GLU A 112 -2.69 4.39 -19.21
N GLY A 113 -2.75 5.72 -19.38
CA GLY A 113 -3.77 6.37 -20.17
C GLY A 113 -5.19 6.23 -19.62
N ALA A 114 -5.35 5.65 -18.42
CA ALA A 114 -6.61 5.12 -17.90
C ALA A 114 -7.32 4.15 -18.88
N GLY A 115 -6.55 3.41 -19.69
CA GLY A 115 -7.09 2.48 -20.69
C GLY A 115 -7.63 1.18 -20.10
N ALA A 116 -7.23 0.83 -18.87
CA ALA A 116 -7.73 -0.32 -18.14
C ALA A 116 -7.67 -0.08 -16.63
N GLY A 117 -8.53 -0.75 -15.89
CA GLY A 117 -8.47 -0.76 -14.43
C GLY A 117 -8.88 -2.10 -13.85
N TRP A 118 -8.50 -2.33 -12.61
CA TRP A 118 -8.83 -3.52 -11.82
C TRP A 118 -9.14 -3.13 -10.39
N ILE A 119 -10.09 -3.84 -9.78
CA ILE A 119 -10.25 -3.88 -8.33
C ILE A 119 -9.81 -5.25 -7.82
N SER A 120 -9.10 -5.28 -6.71
CA SER A 120 -8.73 -6.49 -6.02
C SER A 120 -9.03 -6.39 -4.53
N ALA A 121 -9.48 -7.48 -3.93
CA ALA A 121 -9.76 -7.55 -2.50
C ALA A 121 -9.44 -8.93 -1.91
N ASP A 122 -9.37 -9.00 -0.59
CA ASP A 122 -9.24 -10.29 0.11
C ASP A 122 -10.43 -11.20 -0.30
N ALA A 123 -10.16 -12.39 -0.83
CA ALA A 123 -11.18 -13.40 -1.11
C ALA A 123 -11.24 -14.40 0.06
N PRO A 124 -12.21 -14.26 0.98
CA PRO A 124 -12.31 -15.15 2.12
C PRO A 124 -12.62 -16.58 1.66
N GLY A 125 -11.82 -17.54 2.12
CA GLY A 125 -12.02 -18.97 1.86
C GLY A 125 -10.96 -19.79 2.59
N PRO A 126 -11.24 -21.08 2.90
CA PRO A 126 -10.24 -21.94 3.51
C PRO A 126 -9.08 -22.16 2.53
N LEU A 127 -7.87 -21.78 2.93
CA LEU A 127 -6.64 -22.03 2.19
C LEU A 127 -5.67 -22.86 3.05
N PRO A 128 -4.91 -23.79 2.42
CA PRO A 128 -3.76 -24.40 3.06
C PRO A 128 -2.82 -23.32 3.59
N GLU A 129 -2.20 -23.57 4.74
CA GLU A 129 -1.37 -22.59 5.44
C GLU A 129 -0.27 -22.00 4.56
N TRP A 130 0.36 -22.82 3.72
CA TRP A 130 1.43 -22.37 2.82
C TRP A 130 0.96 -21.39 1.73
N LEU A 131 -0.34 -21.39 1.40
CA LEU A 131 -0.98 -20.50 0.40
C LEU A 131 -1.78 -19.35 1.02
N ARG A 132 -1.81 -19.23 2.35
CA ARG A 132 -2.50 -18.12 3.01
C ARG A 132 -1.79 -16.79 2.72
N PRO A 133 -2.53 -15.71 2.45
CA PRO A 133 -1.94 -14.39 2.31
C PRO A 133 -1.18 -13.97 3.57
N ARG A 134 -0.06 -13.27 3.40
CA ARG A 134 0.82 -12.84 4.50
C ARG A 134 1.02 -11.33 4.45
N ASP A 135 0.95 -10.68 5.61
CA ASP A 135 1.25 -9.25 5.69
C ASP A 135 2.76 -9.02 5.78
N ARG A 136 3.24 -8.02 5.03
CA ARG A 136 4.62 -7.53 5.08
C ARG A 136 4.62 -6.03 5.31
N SER A 137 5.73 -5.54 5.85
CA SER A 137 5.98 -4.12 6.01
C SER A 137 7.37 -3.77 5.52
N PHE A 138 7.45 -2.77 4.66
CA PHE A 138 8.69 -2.22 4.15
C PHE A 138 8.97 -0.89 4.84
N LEU A 139 10.16 -0.77 5.41
CA LEU A 139 10.65 0.50 5.94
C LEU A 139 10.86 1.46 4.78
N LEU A 140 10.26 2.64 4.85
CA LEU A 140 10.53 3.71 3.90
C LEU A 140 11.80 4.44 4.35
N GLN A 141 12.88 4.26 3.59
CA GLN A 141 14.16 4.93 3.85
C GLN A 141 14.24 6.23 3.04
N GLY A 142 14.56 7.32 3.74
CA GLY A 142 14.95 8.60 3.15
C GLY A 142 16.26 9.06 3.77
N TRP A 143 16.69 10.26 3.42
CA TRP A 143 17.75 10.92 4.18
C TRP A 143 17.24 11.28 5.58
N ASN A 144 18.00 10.93 6.63
CA ASN A 144 17.62 11.17 8.02
C ASN A 144 17.93 12.61 8.43
N GLY A 145 17.07 13.21 9.26
CA GLY A 145 17.28 14.56 9.80
C GLY A 145 16.28 15.60 9.30
N PRO A 146 16.08 16.68 10.10
CA PRO A 146 15.08 17.73 9.84
C PRO A 146 15.37 18.57 8.59
N GLU A 147 16.59 18.53 8.06
CA GLU A 147 16.96 19.22 6.82
C GLU A 147 16.51 18.48 5.55
N TYR A 148 16.21 17.18 5.66
CA TYR A 148 15.80 16.34 4.53
C TYR A 148 14.32 15.97 4.54
N SER A 149 13.68 16.09 5.71
CA SER A 149 12.28 15.73 5.88
C SER A 149 11.53 16.76 6.73
N ARG A 150 10.24 16.92 6.46
CA ARG A 150 9.32 17.67 7.32
C ARG A 150 7.90 17.14 7.18
N THR A 151 7.15 17.18 8.28
CA THR A 151 5.72 16.85 8.28
C THR A 151 4.90 18.14 8.26
N LEU A 152 3.91 18.21 7.38
CA LEU A 152 2.93 19.29 7.33
C LEU A 152 1.75 18.94 8.24
N GLU A 153 1.45 19.83 9.19
CA GLU A 153 0.35 19.66 10.13
C GLU A 153 -1.03 19.65 9.43
N GLY A 154 -2.02 19.06 10.10
CA GLY A 154 -3.43 19.03 9.73
C GLY A 154 -4.04 17.65 9.98
N GLU A 155 -5.34 17.49 9.69
CA GLU A 155 -6.11 16.28 10.04
C GLU A 155 -5.48 14.97 9.50
N VAL A 156 -4.84 15.05 8.33
CA VAL A 156 -4.09 13.96 7.72
C VAL A 156 -2.65 14.43 7.48
N PRO A 157 -1.62 13.93 8.18
CA PRO A 157 -0.26 14.43 7.99
C PRO A 157 0.23 14.14 6.56
N LEU A 158 0.97 15.11 5.99
CA LEU A 158 1.74 14.90 4.76
C LEU A 158 3.22 15.14 5.04
N ALA A 159 4.02 14.09 4.91
CA ALA A 159 5.48 14.18 4.98
C ALA A 159 6.06 14.55 3.63
N VAL A 160 6.96 15.52 3.63
CA VAL A 160 7.88 15.78 2.52
C VAL A 160 9.22 15.15 2.90
N THR A 161 9.75 14.27 2.07
CA THR A 161 11.06 13.62 2.27
C THR A 161 11.86 13.65 0.97
N ARG A 162 13.16 13.40 1.06
CA ARG A 162 14.03 13.17 -0.10
C ARG A 162 14.43 11.70 -0.14
N GLU A 163 14.20 11.08 -1.27
CA GLU A 163 14.75 9.77 -1.58
C GLU A 163 16.28 9.85 -1.72
N PRO A 164 17.01 8.74 -1.54
CA PRO A 164 18.45 8.66 -1.80
C PRO A 164 18.86 9.13 -3.20
N SER A 165 17.96 9.00 -4.18
CA SER A 165 18.11 9.49 -5.56
C SER A 165 18.16 11.02 -5.68
N GLY A 166 17.80 11.74 -4.61
CA GLY A 166 17.62 13.20 -4.60
C GLY A 166 16.20 13.65 -4.93
N THR A 167 15.34 12.74 -5.41
CA THR A 167 13.93 13.01 -5.72
C THR A 167 13.16 13.33 -4.44
N ARG A 168 12.30 14.35 -4.50
CA ARG A 168 11.37 14.65 -3.40
C ARG A 168 10.17 13.71 -3.48
N ALA A 169 9.85 13.07 -2.37
CA ALA A 169 8.63 12.30 -2.20
C ALA A 169 7.69 13.00 -1.21
N VAL A 170 6.39 12.91 -1.48
CA VAL A 170 5.34 13.32 -0.54
C VAL A 170 4.60 12.08 -0.10
N LEU A 171 4.51 11.84 1.21
CA LEU A 171 3.91 10.65 1.78
C LEU A 171 2.72 11.03 2.67
N PRO A 172 1.57 10.34 2.54
CA PRO A 172 0.37 10.61 3.33
C PRO A 172 0.44 10.03 4.75
N VAL A 173 1.50 10.36 5.47
CA VAL A 173 1.81 9.92 6.83
C VAL A 173 2.81 10.91 7.44
N GLU A 174 2.93 10.94 8.77
CA GLU A 174 4.02 11.64 9.46
C GLU A 174 5.36 10.98 9.15
N TRP A 175 6.40 11.75 8.88
CA TRP A 175 7.74 11.18 8.72
C TRP A 175 8.36 10.87 10.07
N ALA A 176 8.80 9.63 10.25
CA ALA A 176 9.69 9.26 11.35
C ALA A 176 10.92 8.58 10.77
N ASP A 177 12.08 9.14 11.09
CA ASP A 177 13.37 8.52 10.81
C ASP A 177 13.42 7.14 11.48
N PHE A 178 14.16 6.23 10.83
CA PHE A 178 14.34 4.90 11.39
C PHE A 178 15.08 4.98 12.72
N SER A 179 14.53 4.32 13.73
CA SER A 179 15.21 4.07 15.00
C SER A 179 15.03 2.60 15.39
N GLY A 180 16.09 2.02 15.95
CA GLY A 180 16.11 0.65 16.42
C GLY A 180 16.63 0.60 17.85
N ARG A 181 15.91 -0.08 18.73
CA ARG A 181 16.37 -0.38 20.08
C ARG A 181 16.46 -1.88 20.28
N LEU A 182 17.58 -2.35 20.80
CA LEU A 182 17.70 -3.72 21.26
C LEU A 182 16.82 -3.89 22.51
N ARG A 183 15.87 -4.81 22.44
CA ARG A 183 15.01 -5.22 23.52
C ARG A 183 15.44 -6.61 24.00
N PRO A 184 15.76 -6.79 25.29
CA PRO A 184 16.02 -8.12 25.84
C PRO A 184 14.79 -9.02 25.68
N GLY A 185 14.99 -10.20 25.11
CA GLY A 185 13.99 -11.25 25.02
C GLY A 185 13.89 -12.05 26.32
N ALA A 186 12.76 -12.74 26.51
CA ALA A 186 12.50 -13.55 27.70
C ALA A 186 13.51 -14.71 27.88
N ASP A 187 14.04 -15.23 26.77
CA ASP A 187 14.96 -16.39 26.75
C ASP A 187 16.45 -16.00 26.69
N GLY A 188 16.79 -14.74 26.99
CA GLY A 188 18.17 -14.24 26.95
C GLY A 188 18.70 -13.82 25.57
N GLY A 189 17.87 -13.92 24.52
CA GLY A 189 18.12 -13.31 23.21
C GLY A 189 17.88 -11.80 23.18
N ALA A 190 18.19 -11.12 22.09
CA ALA A 190 17.91 -9.69 21.89
C ALA A 190 17.13 -9.48 20.59
N ALA A 191 15.99 -8.80 20.69
CA ALA A 191 15.13 -8.49 19.57
C ALA A 191 15.29 -7.02 19.17
N LEU A 192 15.28 -6.71 17.87
CA LEU A 192 15.31 -5.32 17.42
C LEU A 192 13.91 -4.72 17.35
N GLU A 193 13.57 -3.91 18.35
CA GLU A 193 12.39 -3.04 18.34
C GLU A 193 12.65 -1.87 17.38
N SER A 194 12.02 -1.90 16.20
CA SER A 194 12.21 -0.89 15.17
C SER A 194 10.99 0.02 15.03
N SER A 195 11.25 1.32 14.89
CA SER A 195 10.27 2.36 14.62
C SER A 195 10.70 3.19 13.40
N GLY A 196 9.72 3.74 12.69
CA GLY A 196 9.94 4.57 11.50
C GLY A 196 8.65 4.74 10.70
N THR A 197 8.79 5.16 9.45
CA THR A 197 7.69 5.19 8.47
C THR A 197 7.67 3.91 7.62
N TRP A 198 6.48 3.32 7.47
CA TRP A 198 6.29 1.99 6.87
C TRP A 198 5.24 2.01 5.76
N LEU A 199 5.50 1.28 4.68
CA LEU A 199 4.52 0.82 3.70
C LEU A 199 4.13 -0.62 4.04
N THR A 200 2.84 -0.90 4.20
CA THR A 200 2.36 -2.27 4.42
C THR A 200 1.81 -2.86 3.14
N VAL A 201 2.07 -4.14 2.92
CA VAL A 201 1.54 -4.90 1.80
C VAL A 201 1.01 -6.24 2.27
N ARG A 202 0.20 -6.87 1.43
CA ARG A 202 -0.21 -8.26 1.55
C ARG A 202 0.32 -9.05 0.37
N GLU A 203 1.03 -10.13 0.65
CA GLU A 203 1.55 -11.08 -0.31
C GLU A 203 0.54 -12.20 -0.54
N TYR A 204 0.22 -12.45 -1.80
CA TYR A 204 -0.60 -13.57 -2.22
C TYR A 204 0.25 -14.57 -2.97
N TRP A 205 0.03 -15.84 -2.66
CA TRP A 205 0.86 -16.94 -3.10
C TRP A 205 0.13 -17.78 -4.11
N ALA A 206 0.88 -18.40 -5.00
CA ALA A 206 0.37 -19.36 -5.96
C ALA A 206 1.28 -20.59 -5.99
N GLU A 207 0.69 -21.71 -6.37
CA GLU A 207 1.38 -22.97 -6.60
C GLU A 207 1.37 -23.26 -8.10
N ASP A 208 2.53 -23.57 -8.65
CA ASP A 208 2.65 -24.08 -10.00
C ASP A 208 2.10 -25.52 -10.05
N PRO A 209 1.04 -25.80 -10.84
CA PRO A 209 0.38 -27.10 -10.83
C PRO A 209 1.21 -28.22 -11.48
N ALA A 210 2.26 -27.89 -12.25
CA ALA A 210 3.09 -28.88 -12.92
C ALA A 210 4.26 -29.35 -12.03
N THR A 211 4.76 -28.47 -11.17
CA THR A 211 5.96 -28.69 -10.34
C THR A 211 5.68 -28.74 -8.84
N GLY A 212 4.52 -28.23 -8.40
CA GLY A 212 4.22 -28.02 -6.98
C GLY A 212 5.01 -26.87 -6.35
N ALA A 213 5.76 -26.09 -7.14
CA ALA A 213 6.54 -24.98 -6.63
C ALA A 213 5.61 -23.85 -6.14
N VAL A 214 5.87 -23.33 -4.95
CA VAL A 214 5.06 -22.26 -4.33
C VAL A 214 5.86 -20.95 -4.32
N GLY A 215 5.24 -19.86 -4.76
CA GLY A 215 5.88 -18.55 -4.82
C GLY A 215 4.89 -17.40 -4.65
N VAL A 216 5.42 -16.19 -4.44
CA VAL A 216 4.61 -14.97 -4.40
C VAL A 216 4.14 -14.64 -5.82
N ALA A 217 2.83 -14.47 -5.98
CA ALA A 217 2.20 -14.17 -7.27
C ALA A 217 1.66 -12.73 -7.34
N PHE A 218 1.37 -12.09 -6.21
CA PHE A 218 0.82 -10.73 -6.19
C PHE A 218 1.13 -10.01 -4.87
N HIS A 219 1.44 -8.71 -4.96
CA HIS A 219 1.53 -7.79 -3.82
C HIS A 219 0.39 -6.78 -3.90
N ARG A 220 -0.38 -6.62 -2.82
CA ARG A 220 -1.35 -5.52 -2.67
C ARG A 220 -0.87 -4.55 -1.62
N LEU A 221 -0.93 -3.25 -1.88
CA LEU A 221 -0.72 -2.25 -0.84
C LEU A 221 -1.89 -2.31 0.17
N THR A 222 -1.57 -2.21 1.45
CA THR A 222 -2.58 -2.27 2.53
C THR A 222 -2.58 -1.05 3.44
N GLY A 223 -1.56 -0.20 3.35
CA GLY A 223 -1.54 1.03 4.12
C GLY A 223 -0.16 1.66 4.22
N MET A 224 -0.15 2.84 4.85
CA MET A 224 1.05 3.53 5.29
C MET A 224 0.89 3.90 6.76
N ARG A 225 1.95 3.77 7.55
CA ARG A 225 1.92 4.10 8.98
C ARG A 225 3.28 4.53 9.52
N THR A 226 3.24 5.20 10.66
CA THR A 226 4.42 5.62 11.41
C THR A 226 4.40 5.01 12.81
N GLY A 227 5.58 4.77 13.37
CA GLY A 227 5.78 4.14 14.68
C GLY A 227 6.45 2.78 14.56
N THR A 228 6.16 1.86 15.49
CA THR A 228 6.75 0.52 15.54
C THR A 228 6.46 -0.29 14.27
N LYS A 229 7.29 -1.30 13.95
CA LYS A 229 7.07 -2.22 12.82
C LYS A 229 5.66 -2.86 12.86
N PRO A 230 4.89 -2.80 11.75
CA PRO A 230 3.50 -3.29 11.69
C PRO A 230 3.23 -4.77 11.83
N THR A 231 4.07 -5.60 11.25
CA THR A 231 3.70 -6.98 10.93
C THR A 231 4.22 -8.01 11.92
N GLY A 232 5.04 -7.59 12.90
CA GLY A 232 5.70 -8.51 13.83
C GLY A 232 6.53 -9.62 13.14
N PRO A 233 7.19 -10.49 13.93
CA PRO A 233 7.93 -10.10 15.10
C PRO A 233 9.23 -9.35 14.72
N GLU A 234 9.89 -8.89 15.77
CA GLU A 234 11.23 -8.34 15.77
C GLU A 234 12.22 -9.46 15.40
N PHE A 235 13.24 -9.16 14.61
CA PHE A 235 14.24 -10.16 14.24
C PHE A 235 15.25 -10.32 15.38
N ASP A 236 15.69 -11.56 15.64
CA ASP A 236 16.89 -11.79 16.44
C ASP A 236 18.09 -11.21 15.67
N VAL A 237 18.89 -10.37 16.34
CA VAL A 237 19.97 -9.62 15.70
C VAL A 237 21.17 -10.51 15.33
N GLY A 238 21.27 -11.71 15.91
CA GLY A 238 22.29 -12.70 15.59
C GLY A 238 21.89 -13.67 14.47
N THR A 239 20.63 -14.13 14.46
CA THR A 239 20.18 -15.18 13.52
C THR A 239 19.29 -14.70 12.39
N GLY A 240 18.67 -13.52 12.52
CA GLY A 240 17.69 -13.02 11.56
C GLY A 240 16.35 -13.75 11.59
N ASP A 241 16.15 -14.64 12.58
CA ASP A 241 14.90 -15.38 12.75
C ASP A 241 13.83 -14.50 13.41
N GLU A 242 12.58 -14.82 13.10
CA GLU A 242 11.42 -14.24 13.77
C GLU A 242 11.43 -14.58 15.27
N THR A 243 11.43 -13.58 16.16
CA THR A 243 11.26 -13.79 17.60
C THR A 243 9.77 -14.01 17.94
N GLY A 244 9.25 -15.18 17.58
CA GLY A 244 7.91 -15.66 17.95
C GLY A 244 8.00 -17.05 18.59
N GLU A 245 7.67 -17.11 19.88
CA GLU A 245 7.49 -18.27 20.77
C GLU A 245 7.85 -19.66 20.20
N ARG A 246 9.05 -20.16 20.51
CA ARG A 246 9.26 -21.60 20.65
C ARG A 246 8.51 -22.07 21.90
N GLY A 247 7.19 -22.22 21.85
CA GLY A 247 6.48 -22.76 23.01
C GLY A 247 4.98 -22.55 23.11
N THR A 248 4.19 -22.94 22.11
CA THR A 248 2.95 -23.69 22.37
C THR A 248 2.55 -24.44 21.10
N PRO A 249 2.33 -25.76 21.15
CA PRO A 249 1.80 -26.47 20.00
C PRO A 249 0.34 -26.01 19.79
N TRP A 250 0.03 -25.59 18.57
CA TRP A 250 -1.33 -25.45 18.06
C TRP A 250 -1.49 -26.34 16.84
#